data_AF-A0A061NKI7-F1
#
_entry.id   AF-A0A061NKI7-F1
#
_cell.length_a   1.000
_cell.length_b   1.000
_cell.length_c   1.000
_cell.angle_alpha   90.00
_cell.angle_beta   90.00
_cell.angle_gamma   90.00
#
_symmetry.space_group_name_H-M   'P 1'
#
loop_
_entity.id
_entity.type
_entity.pdbx_description
1 polymer ?
#
loop_
_entity_poly.entity_id
_entity_poly.type
_entity_poly.pdbx_seq_one_letter_code
_entity_poly.pdbx_strand_id
1 'polypeptide(L)' 'MQPEYLLQDGFRKNGVTHRAIKYKADFKVYHIDGSVEIVDVKGMETEAFKLKRKMFEKQYPDLSLKIVR' A
#
# COMPACT_ATOMS: atom_id res chain seq x y z
N MET A 1 12.67 -0.53 9.23
CA MET A 1 11.74 0.57 8.90
C MET A 1 10.63 -0.03 8.03
N GLN A 2 9.36 0.23 8.30
CA GLN A 2 8.24 -0.37 7.55
C GLN A 2 8.23 0.11 6.09
N PRO A 3 7.98 -0.77 5.09
CA PRO A 3 7.89 -0.38 3.69
C PRO A 3 6.70 0.56 3.43
N GLU A 4 6.97 1.66 2.71
CA GLU A 4 5.95 2.62 2.29
C GLU A 4 5.83 2.67 0.77
N TYR A 5 4.59 2.77 0.29
CA TYR A 5 4.25 2.84 -1.12
C TYR A 5 3.38 4.06 -1.39
N LEU A 6 3.76 4.87 -2.36
CA LEU A 6 2.97 6.02 -2.79
C LEU A 6 1.78 5.54 -3.62
N LEU A 7 0.56 5.83 -3.18
CA LEU A 7 -0.67 5.46 -3.88
C LEU A 7 -1.23 6.61 -4.73
N GLN A 8 -0.99 7.83 -4.28
CA GLN A 8 -1.40 9.04 -4.97
C GLN A 8 -0.46 10.18 -4.58
N ASP A 9 0.03 10.90 -5.58
CA ASP A 9 0.82 12.10 -5.36
C ASP A 9 0.05 13.14 -4.53
N GLY A 10 0.81 13.88 -3.73
CA GLY A 10 0.30 15.11 -3.14
C GLY A 10 0.12 16.14 -4.24
N PHE A 11 -0.93 16.95 -4.14
CA PHE A 11 -1.21 17.99 -5.13
C PHE A 11 -1.77 19.23 -4.46
N ARG A 12 -1.65 20.38 -5.13
CA ARG A 12 -2.25 21.64 -4.68
C ARG A 12 -3.45 21.96 -5.57
N LYS A 13 -4.58 22.28 -4.95
CA LYS A 13 -5.81 22.68 -5.66
C LYS A 13 -6.52 23.77 -4.87
N ASN A 14 -6.96 24.83 -5.53
CA ASN A 14 -7.69 25.95 -4.91
C ASN A 14 -6.95 26.57 -3.71
N GLY A 15 -5.62 26.71 -3.81
CA GLY A 15 -4.78 27.24 -2.73
C GLY A 15 -4.54 26.27 -1.56
N VAL A 16 -5.17 25.09 -1.55
CA VAL A 16 -5.04 24.07 -0.51
C VAL A 16 -4.07 22.98 -0.95
N THR A 17 -3.18 22.57 -0.05
CA THR A 17 -2.27 21.45 -0.26
C THR A 17 -2.92 20.15 0.23
N HIS A 18 -3.16 19.21 -0.70
CA HIS A 18 -3.57 17.85 -0.39
C HIS A 18 -2.34 16.97 -0.24
N ARG A 19 -2.20 16.32 0.92
CA ARG A 19 -1.06 15.43 1.19
C ARG A 19 -1.16 14.16 0.35
N ALA A 20 0.00 13.61 0.00
CA ALA A 20 0.10 12.32 -0.67
C ALA A 20 -0.58 11.21 0.15
N ILE A 21 -1.16 10.25 -0.56
CA ILE A 21 -1.69 9.03 0.06
C ILE A 21 -0.62 7.95 -0.06
N LYS A 22 -0.25 7.38 1.09
CA LYS A 22 0.68 6.25 1.16
C LYS A 22 0.02 5.02 1.77
N TYR A 23 0.44 3.86 1.30
CA TYR A 23 0.21 2.57 1.93
C TYR A 23 1.47 2.19 2.71
N LYS A 24 1.30 1.78 3.98
CA LYS A 24 2.38 1.27 4.81
C LYS A 24 2.07 -0.18 5.12
N ALA A 25 2.96 -1.08 4.72
CA ALA A 25 2.81 -2.50 5.03
C ALA A 25 3.71 -2.89 6.19
N ASP A 26 3.43 -4.01 6.84
CA ASP A 26 4.25 -4.50 7.93
C ASP A 26 5.57 -5.09 7.41
N PHE A 27 5.49 -5.86 6.33
CA PHE A 27 6.66 -6.54 5.76
C PHE A 27 6.71 -6.49 4.23
N LYS A 28 7.94 -6.58 3.71
CA LYS A 28 8.26 -6.86 2.32
C LYS A 28 9.16 -8.10 2.30
N VAL A 29 8.68 -9.18 1.71
CA VAL A 29 9.33 -10.49 1.67
C VAL A 29 9.92 -10.71 0.29
N TYR A 30 11.18 -11.14 0.25
CA TYR A 30 11.85 -11.58 -0.96
C TYR A 30 11.92 -13.10 -0.93
N HIS A 31 11.34 -13.75 -1.92
CA HIS A 31 11.37 -15.21 -2.05
C HIS A 31 12.63 -15.65 -2.80
N ILE A 32 13.00 -16.92 -2.61
CA ILE A 32 14.19 -17.52 -3.24
C ILE A 32 14.03 -17.59 -4.77
N ASP A 33 12.79 -17.69 -5.27
CA ASP A 33 12.47 -17.65 -6.70
C ASP A 33 12.52 -16.24 -7.31
N GLY A 34 12.87 -15.23 -6.52
CA GLY A 34 12.97 -13.83 -6.94
C GLY A 34 11.66 -13.04 -6.87
N SER A 35 10.54 -13.68 -6.53
CA SER A 35 9.27 -12.98 -6.34
C SER A 35 9.27 -12.12 -5.07
N VAL A 36 8.44 -11.08 -5.07
CA VAL A 36 8.31 -10.14 -3.96
C VAL A 36 6.87 -10.13 -3.46
N GLU A 37 6.70 -10.39 -2.17
CA GLU A 37 5.39 -10.38 -1.50
C GLU A 37 5.35 -9.24 -0.47
N ILE A 38 4.27 -8.46 -0.48
CA ILE A 38 4.00 -7.44 0.53
C ILE A 38 3.02 -8.03 1.54
N VAL A 39 3.35 -7.99 2.83
CA VAL A 39 2.52 -8.61 3.87
C VAL A 39 2.01 -7.55 4.84
N ASP A 40 0.70 -7.61 5.11
CA ASP A 40 0.02 -6.74 6.07
C ASP A 40 -0.80 -7.58 7.05
N VAL A 41 -0.52 -7.45 8.36
CA VAL A 41 -1.19 -8.19 9.43
C VAL A 41 -2.38 -7.37 9.92
N LYS A 42 -3.59 -7.92 9.78
CA LYS A 42 -4.85 -7.20 10.01
C LYS A 42 -5.89 -8.10 10.67
N GLY A 43 -6.28 -7.77 11.90
CA GLY A 43 -7.43 -8.41 12.56
C GLY A 43 -8.78 -8.00 11.97
N MET A 44 -8.93 -6.76 11.50
CA MET A 44 -10.14 -6.26 10.85
C MET A 44 -9.79 -5.30 9.70
N GLU A 45 -10.44 -5.49 8.55
CA GLU A 45 -10.28 -4.63 7.38
C GLU A 45 -11.25 -3.43 7.46
N THR A 46 -10.70 -2.23 7.62
CA THR A 46 -11.48 -0.97 7.58
C THR A 46 -11.80 -0.56 6.14
N GLU A 47 -12.83 0.27 5.93
CA GLU A 47 -13.15 0.80 4.59
C GLU A 47 -11.99 1.61 3.98
N ALA A 48 -11.27 2.37 4.80
CA ALA A 48 -10.07 3.08 4.37
C ALA A 48 -8.97 2.13 3.91
N PHE A 49 -8.80 0.99 4.60
CA PHE A 49 -7.86 -0.05 4.19
C PHE A 49 -8.27 -0.66 2.84
N LYS A 50 -9.54 -1.04 2.67
CA LYS A 50 -10.05 -1.62 1.41
C LYS A 50 -9.82 -0.69 0.22
N LEU A 51 -10.05 0.62 0.40
CA LEU A 51 -9.79 1.61 -0.65
C LEU A 51 -8.29 1.71 -0.97
N LYS A 52 -7.43 1.79 0.05
CA LYS A 52 -5.98 1.85 -0.15
C LYS A 52 -5.43 0.58 -0.79
N ARG A 53 -5.94 -0.60 -0.43
CA ARG A 53 -5.64 -1.87 -1.10
C ARG A 53 -5.98 -1.77 -2.59
N LYS A 54 -7.20 -1.36 -2.92
CA LYS A 54 -7.61 -1.21 -4.33
C LYS A 54 -6.72 -0.25 -5.11
N MET A 55 -6.27 0.85 -4.49
CA MET A 55 -5.31 1.77 -5.10
C MET A 55 -3.93 1.13 -5.26
N PHE A 56 -3.47 0.37 -4.26
CA PHE A 56 -2.19 -0.33 -4.28
C PHE A 56 -2.12 -1.33 -5.43
N GLU A 57 -3.10 -2.23 -5.55
CA GLU A 57 -3.16 -3.22 -6.63
C GLU A 57 -3.10 -2.58 -8.03
N LYS A 58 -3.72 -1.40 -8.19
CA LYS A 58 -3.69 -0.66 -9.45
C LYS A 58 -2.33 0.00 -9.72
N GLN A 59 -1.70 0.56 -8.69
CA GLN A 59 -0.47 1.33 -8.84
C GLN A 59 0.78 0.44 -8.92
N TYR A 60 0.74 -0.74 -8.31
CA TYR A 60 1.85 -1.69 -8.23
C TYR A 60 1.42 -3.08 -8.73
N PRO A 61 1.11 -3.23 -10.03
CA PRO A 61 0.59 -4.49 -10.58
C PRO A 61 1.55 -5.68 -10.45
N ASP A 62 2.85 -5.41 -10.30
CA ASP A 62 3.89 -6.43 -10.17
C ASP A 62 4.13 -6.88 -8.71
N LEU A 63 3.46 -6.26 -7.74
CA LEU A 63 3.59 -6.61 -6.32
C LEU A 63 2.33 -7.33 -5.84
N SER A 64 2.50 -8.45 -5.15
CA SER A 64 1.39 -9.15 -4.51
C SER A 64 1.20 -8.65 -3.08
N LEU A 65 -0.02 -8.25 -2.71
CA LEU A 65 -0.36 -7.94 -1.32
C LEU A 65 -1.07 -9.12 -0.65
N LYS A 66 -0.42 -9.69 0.37
CA LYS A 66 -0.97 -10.74 1.23
C LYS A 66 -1.45 -10.16 2.55
N ILE A 67 -2.71 -10.44 2.86
CA ILE A 67 -3.32 -10.05 4.13
C ILE A 67 -3.31 -11.26 5.05
N VAL A 68 -2.64 -11.13 6.19
CA VAL A 68 -2.63 -12.14 7.24
C VAL A 68 -3.61 -11.70 8.32
N ARG A 69 -4.49 -12.60 8.74
CA ARG A 69 -5.45 -12.36 9.83
C ARG A 69 -4.88 -12.75 11.17
#